data_AF-M1EL10-F1
#
_entry.id   AF-M1EL10-F1
#
_cell.length_a   1.000
_cell.length_b   1.000
_cell.length_c   1.000
_cell.angle_alpha   90.00
_cell.angle_beta   90.00
_cell.angle_gamma   90.00
#
_symmetry.space_group_name_H-M   'P 1'
#
loop_
_entity.id
_entity.type
_entity.pdbx_description
1 polymer ?
#
loop_
_entity_poly.entity_id
_entity_poly.type
_entity_poly.pdbx_seq_one_letter_code
_entity_poly.pdbx_strand_id
1 'polypeptide(L)' 'DNHFCAVNPCFIAVVTECSCGGAFFVIPLNQTGKLDPHYPRVCGHGGNVLDIKWNPFNDFEIASCSEDTTIKIWDIPK' A
#
# COMPACT_ATOMS: atom_id res chain seq x y z
N ASP A 1 5.92 12.93 -11.66
CA ASP A 1 4.98 13.00 -10.53
C ASP A 1 4.26 11.69 -10.33
N ASN A 2 4.86 10.75 -9.59
CA ASN A 2 4.21 9.50 -9.20
C ASN A 2 3.95 9.56 -7.69
N HIS A 3 2.70 9.37 -7.28
CA HIS A 3 2.30 9.34 -5.88
C HIS A 3 2.61 7.98 -5.28
N PHE A 4 3.90 7.69 -5.04
CA PHE A 4 4.33 6.42 -4.44
C PHE A 4 3.99 6.29 -2.94
N CYS A 5 3.34 7.28 -2.34
CA CYS A 5 2.88 7.20 -0.96
C CYS A 5 1.55 7.93 -0.76
N ALA A 6 0.77 7.42 0.20
CA ALA A 6 -0.50 8.01 0.64
C ALA A 6 -0.64 7.85 2.16
N VAL A 7 -1.26 8.82 2.82
CA VAL A 7 -1.44 8.82 4.27
C VAL A 7 -2.89 9.11 4.62
N ASN A 8 -3.38 8.50 5.70
CA ASN A 8 -4.65 8.82 6.34
C ASN A 8 -4.43 8.98 7.87
N PRO A 9 -5.47 9.24 8.68
CA PRO A 9 -5.32 9.41 10.13
C PRO A 9 -4.75 8.21 10.91
N CYS A 10 -4.70 7.00 10.32
CA CYS A 10 -4.27 5.77 10.99
C CYS A 10 -2.99 5.17 10.42
N PHE A 11 -2.72 5.33 9.12
CA PHE A 11 -1.69 4.62 8.39
C PHE A 11 -0.95 5.50 7.38
N ILE A 12 0.30 5.14 7.11
CA ILE A 12 1.04 5.52 5.91
C ILE A 12 1.15 4.30 4.99
N ALA A 13 0.87 4.48 3.71
CA ALA A 13 1.10 3.47 2.68
C ALA A 13 2.20 3.92 1.72
N VAL A 14 3.09 3.00 1.35
CA VAL A 14 4.27 3.28 0.52
C VAL A 14 4.43 2.17 -0.52
N VAL A 15 4.38 2.54 -1.79
CA VAL A 15 4.59 1.63 -2.92
C VAL A 15 6.04 1.16 -2.93
N THR A 16 6.22 -0.14 -3.18
CA THR A 16 7.53 -0.76 -3.30
C THR A 16 7.65 -1.45 -4.65
N GLU A 17 8.81 -1.30 -5.28
CA GLU A 17 9.13 -2.08 -6.48
C GLU A 17 9.60 -3.48 -6.07
N CYS A 18 9.04 -4.50 -6.70
CA CYS A 18 9.51 -5.88 -6.57
C CYS A 18 9.59 -6.50 -7.96
N SER A 19 10.69 -7.20 -8.23
CA SER A 19 11.01 -7.77 -9.55
C SER A 19 10.08 -8.91 -9.99
N CYS A 20 9.10 -9.31 -9.16
CA CYS A 20 8.17 -10.41 -9.43
C CYS A 20 6.69 -10.01 -9.23
N GLY A 21 6.39 -8.72 -9.12
CA GLY A 21 5.02 -8.20 -8.94
C GLY A 21 5.01 -6.93 -8.10
N GLY A 22 3.91 -6.17 -8.16
CA GLY A 22 3.75 -4.94 -7.42
C GLY A 22 3.31 -5.19 -5.98
N ALA A 23 3.95 -4.50 -5.05
CA ALA A 23 3.61 -4.55 -3.63
C ALA A 23 3.67 -3.16 -3.01
N PHE A 24 3.07 -3.00 -1.84
CA PHE A 24 3.18 -1.79 -1.03
C PHE A 24 3.16 -2.13 0.45
N PHE A 25 3.75 -1.26 1.26
CA PHE A 25 3.62 -1.31 2.71
C PHE A 25 2.39 -0.53 3.17
N VAL A 26 1.80 -0.98 4.27
CA VAL A 26 0.85 -0.23 5.09
C VAL A 26 1.39 -0.25 6.52
N ILE A 27 1.71 0.91 7.07
CA ILE A 27 2.38 1.05 8.37
C ILE A 27 1.51 1.93 9.27
N PRO A 28 1.14 1.48 10.47
CA PRO A 28 0.43 2.31 11.45
C PRO A 28 1.23 3.57 11.82
N LEU A 29 0.56 4.72 11.96
CA LEU A 29 1.23 5.99 12.31
C LEU A 29 1.88 5.97 13.71
N ASN A 30 1.41 5.09 14.60
CA ASN A 30 2.03 4.90 15.92
C ASN A 30 3.32 4.08 15.87
N GLN A 31 3.60 3.38 14.77
CA GLN A 31 4.79 2.55 14.59
C GLN A 31 5.91 3.39 13.96
N THR A 32 6.72 4.00 14.81
CA THR A 32 7.86 4.85 14.40
C THR A 32 9.20 4.11 14.50
N GLY A 33 10.20 4.61 13.79
CA GLY A 33 11.56 4.03 13.77
C GLY A 33 11.81 3.09 12.59
N LYS A 34 12.88 2.30 12.68
CA LYS A 34 13.30 1.38 11.61
C LYS A 34 12.29 0.23 11.51
N LEU A 35 11.73 0.04 10.31
CA LEU A 35 10.86 -1.09 10.01
C LEU A 35 11.65 -2.41 10.02
N ASP A 36 11.04 -3.49 10.53
CA ASP A 36 11.61 -4.84 10.46
C ASP A 36 11.83 -5.23 8.98
N PRO A 37 12.99 -5.79 8.59
CA PRO A 37 13.21 -6.29 7.24
C PRO A 37 12.18 -7.31 6.74
N HIS A 38 11.50 -8.01 7.66
CA HIS A 38 10.45 -9.01 7.38
C HIS A 38 9.04 -8.46 7.58
N TYR A 39 8.87 -7.14 7.69
CA TYR A 39 7.55 -6.54 7.83
C TYR A 39 6.66 -6.92 6.63
N PRO A 40 5.40 -7.33 6.87
CA PRO A 40 4.52 -7.80 5.82
C PRO A 40 4.22 -6.70 4.80
N ARG A 41 4.08 -7.12 3.55
CA ARG A 41 3.67 -6.26 2.44
C ARG A 41 2.31 -6.69 1.95
N VAL A 42 1.54 -5.74 1.43
CA VAL A 42 0.35 -6.05 0.64
C VAL A 42 0.83 -6.52 -0.73
N CYS A 43 0.62 -7.81 -1.00
CA CYS A 43 1.02 -8.48 -2.23
C CYS A 43 -0.22 -9.07 -2.91
N GLY A 44 -0.25 -9.03 -4.24
CA GLY A 44 -1.29 -9.69 -5.02
C GLY A 44 -1.51 -9.12 -6.41
N HIS A 45 -0.81 -8.03 -6.76
CA HIS A 45 -0.69 -7.58 -8.13
C HIS A 45 0.39 -8.38 -8.88
N GLY A 46 0.12 -8.67 -10.16
CA GLY A 46 1.05 -9.37 -11.07
C GLY A 46 2.09 -8.45 -11.72
N GLY A 47 1.95 -7.14 -11.58
CA GLY A 47 2.84 -6.11 -12.15
C GLY A 47 2.99 -4.93 -11.18
N ASN A 48 3.83 -3.95 -11.49
CA ASN A 48 4.13 -2.87 -10.55
C ASN A 48 2.87 -2.11 -10.13
N VAL A 49 2.79 -1.74 -8.85
CA VAL A 49 1.73 -0.84 -8.37
C VAL A 49 2.09 0.57 -8.83
N LEU A 50 1.15 1.23 -9.48
CA LEU A 50 1.35 2.54 -10.11
C LEU A 50 0.86 3.68 -9.21
N ASP A 51 -0.24 3.48 -8.49
CA ASP A 51 -0.80 4.44 -7.55
C ASP A 51 -1.59 3.73 -6.44
N ILE A 52 -1.72 4.41 -5.30
CA ILE A 52 -2.47 3.98 -4.13
C ILE A 52 -3.28 5.14 -3.54
N LYS A 53 -4.53 4.89 -3.14
CA LYS A 53 -5.41 5.89 -2.52
C LYS A 53 -6.24 5.28 -1.41
N TRP A 54 -6.23 5.95 -0.26
CA TRP A 54 -7.09 5.63 0.87
C TRP A 54 -8.55 5.98 0.58
N ASN A 55 -9.49 5.19 1.09
CA ASN A 55 -10.89 5.55 1.08
C ASN A 55 -11.13 6.76 2.01
N PRO A 56 -11.72 7.87 1.54
CA PRO A 56 -11.98 9.05 2.36
C PRO A 56 -13.06 8.86 3.44
N PHE A 57 -13.79 7.76 3.42
CA PHE A 57 -14.87 7.44 4.35
C PHE A 57 -14.56 6.22 5.24
N ASN A 58 -13.48 5.48 4.97
CA ASN A 58 -13.06 4.31 5.74
C ASN A 58 -11.53 4.25 5.85
N ASP A 59 -11.00 4.58 7.02
CA ASP A 59 -9.54 4.62 7.27
C ASP A 59 -8.86 3.25 7.17
N PHE A 60 -9.62 2.16 7.12
CA PHE A 60 -9.13 0.78 7.03
C PHE A 60 -9.31 0.18 5.63
N GLU A 61 -9.54 1.00 4.60
CA GLU A 61 -9.69 0.53 3.22
C GLU A 61 -8.81 1.34 2.26
N ILE A 62 -8.10 0.65 1.36
CA ILE A 62 -7.22 1.26 0.37
C ILE A 62 -7.41 0.64 -1.02
N ALA A 63 -7.33 1.46 -2.05
CA ALA A 63 -7.32 1.03 -3.45
C ALA A 63 -5.90 1.10 -4.03
N SER A 64 -5.54 0.12 -4.87
CA SER A 64 -4.30 0.13 -5.67
C SER A 64 -4.58 -0.17 -7.14
N CYS A 65 -3.84 0.47 -8.04
CA CYS A 65 -3.83 0.16 -9.47
C CYS A 65 -2.45 -0.34 -9.91
N SER A 66 -2.40 -1.17 -10.95
CA SER A 66 -1.17 -1.85 -11.37
C SER A 66 -1.04 -1.98 -12.89
N GLU A 67 0.20 -2.18 -13.34
CA GLU A 67 0.54 -2.60 -14.70
C GLU A 67 -0.08 -3.94 -15.10
N ASP A 68 -0.55 -4.74 -14.14
CA ASP A 68 -1.29 -5.99 -14.42
C ASP A 68 -2.71 -5.76 -14.95
N THR A 69 -3.07 -4.50 -15.24
CA THR A 69 -4.38 -4.07 -15.75
C THR A 69 -5.54 -4.26 -14.76
N THR A 70 -5.25 -4.44 -13.47
CA THR A 70 -6.26 -4.57 -12.43
C THR A 70 -6.22 -3.44 -11.41
N ILE A 71 -7.37 -3.23 -10.78
CA ILE A 71 -7.53 -2.43 -9.57
C ILE A 71 -7.98 -3.38 -8.47
N LYS A 72 -7.41 -3.23 -7.28
CA LYS A 72 -7.76 -4.03 -6.10
C LYS A 72 -8.12 -3.13 -4.94
N ILE A 73 -9.10 -3.56 -4.15
CA ILE A 73 -9.49 -2.94 -2.88
C ILE A 73 -9.01 -3.86 -1.76
N TRP A 74 -8.41 -3.28 -0.74
CA TRP A 74 -7.82 -4.01 0.37
C TRP A 74 -8.39 -3.51 1.69
N ASP A 75 -8.89 -4.44 2.48
CA ASP A 75 -9.22 -4.22 3.88
C ASP A 75 -7.96 -4.35 4.74
N ILE A 76 -7.69 -3.33 5.55
CA ILE A 76 -6.59 -3.30 6.50
C ILE A 76 -7.14 -3.75 7.86
N PRO A 77 -6.53 -4.74 8.53
CA PRO A 77 -6.99 -5.19 9.84
C PRO A 77 -6.83 -4.09 10.89
N LYS A 78 -7.71 -4.14 11.89
CA LYS A 78 -7.63 -3.30 13.11
C LYS A 78 -6.49 -3.71 14.01
#